data_AF-A0A920V9A7-F1
#
_entry.id   AF-A0A920V9A7-F1
#
_cell.length_a   1.000
_cell.length_b   1.000
_cell.length_c   1.000
_cell.angle_alpha   90.00
_cell.angle_beta   90.00
_cell.angle_gamma   90.00
#
_symmetry.space_group_name_H-M   'P 1'
#
loop_
_entity.id
_entity.type
_entity.pdbx_description
1 polymer ?
#
loop_
_entity_poly.entity_id
_entity_poly.type
_entity_poly.pdbx_seq_one_letter_code
_entity_poly.pdbx_strand_id
1 'polypeptide(L)'
;MNKDPNQILTSLMKGEDIGEQNAFDLMQLLATGTIDPAVAGAILTSLRIKGESAEEVRGFANAMRELATTIDLEEDDTTIDIVGTGGDGSNSFNLSTGTALLTAATGAKVVKHGNRSVSSKSGSADLLEALNIKLADNPESVKEVLRQCGFVFLFPSIFSPRYKSTLHLFVKPLGIRTVFNILGPLTNPAEPKYYLLGGF
;
A
#
# COMPACT_ATOMS: atom_id res chain seq x y z
N MET A 1 -12.65 -22.01 8.14
CA MET A 1 -12.43 -20.57 7.83
C MET A 1 -13.73 -19.98 7.36
N ASN A 2 -14.01 -18.74 7.77
CA ASN A 2 -15.31 -18.13 7.55
C ASN A 2 -15.24 -17.12 6.42
N LYS A 3 -15.65 -17.53 5.21
CA LYS A 3 -15.64 -16.69 4.02
C LYS A 3 -16.91 -15.85 3.86
N ASP A 4 -17.86 -15.95 4.80
CA ASP A 4 -19.12 -15.22 4.74
C ASP A 4 -18.92 -13.78 5.23
N PRO A 5 -19.05 -12.75 4.36
CA PRO A 5 -18.88 -11.36 4.74
C PRO A 5 -19.82 -10.93 5.88
N ASN A 6 -21.00 -11.52 5.99
CA ASN A 6 -21.96 -11.16 7.04
C ASN A 6 -21.52 -11.69 8.42
N GLN A 7 -20.85 -12.84 8.46
CA GLN A 7 -20.31 -13.37 9.71
C GLN A 7 -19.08 -12.59 10.15
N ILE A 8 -18.21 -12.21 9.19
CA ILE A 8 -17.11 -11.25 9.44
C ILE A 8 -17.65 -9.95 10.02
N LEU A 9 -18.66 -9.34 9.38
CA LEU A 9 -19.30 -8.13 9.87
C LEU A 9 -19.84 -8.30 11.30
N THR A 10 -20.50 -9.43 11.57
CA THR A 10 -21.05 -9.73 12.90
C THR A 10 -19.95 -9.81 13.97
N SER A 11 -18.82 -10.45 13.68
CA SER A 11 -17.68 -10.49 14.60
C SER A 11 -17.07 -9.10 14.83
N LEU A 12 -16.85 -8.34 13.76
CA LEU A 12 -16.32 -6.97 13.88
C LEU A 12 -17.25 -6.04 14.69
N MET A 13 -18.56 -6.17 14.52
CA MET A 13 -19.56 -5.41 15.31
C MET A 13 -19.56 -5.76 16.80
N LYS A 14 -19.08 -6.96 17.17
CA LYS A 14 -18.86 -7.37 18.56
C LYS A 14 -17.51 -6.92 19.12
N GLY A 15 -16.66 -6.31 18.29
CA GLY A 15 -15.29 -5.94 18.65
C GLY A 15 -14.32 -7.13 18.64
N GLU A 16 -14.65 -8.21 17.94
CA GLU A 16 -13.80 -9.41 17.84
C GLU A 16 -12.80 -9.27 16.68
N ASP A 17 -11.54 -9.65 16.92
CA ASP A 17 -10.54 -9.78 15.85
C ASP A 17 -10.86 -10.97 14.96
N ILE A 18 -10.72 -10.80 13.64
CA ILE A 18 -10.99 -11.87 12.67
C ILE A 18 -9.74 -12.70 12.33
N GLY A 19 -8.56 -12.26 12.75
CA GLY A 19 -7.28 -12.91 12.50
C GLY A 19 -6.78 -12.76 11.05
N GLU A 20 -5.52 -13.13 10.83
CA GLU A 20 -4.78 -12.86 9.59
C GLU A 20 -5.43 -13.49 8.35
N GLN A 21 -5.79 -14.77 8.42
CA GLN A 21 -6.31 -15.48 7.24
C GLN A 21 -7.69 -14.97 6.81
N ASN A 22 -8.59 -14.65 7.76
CA ASN A 22 -9.90 -14.11 7.37
C ASN A 22 -9.75 -12.68 6.83
N ALA A 23 -8.80 -11.90 7.34
CA ALA A 23 -8.49 -10.57 6.79
C ALA A 23 -7.90 -10.65 5.37
N PHE A 24 -7.03 -11.62 5.11
CA PHE A 24 -6.52 -11.93 3.78
C PHE A 24 -7.67 -12.28 2.82
N ASP A 25 -8.51 -13.25 3.20
CA ASP A 25 -9.65 -13.69 2.39
C ASP A 25 -10.65 -12.54 2.15
N LEU A 26 -10.91 -11.72 3.17
CA LEU A 26 -11.76 -10.53 3.05
C LEU A 26 -11.20 -9.54 2.03
N MET A 27 -9.90 -9.26 2.06
CA MET A 27 -9.27 -8.35 1.10
C MET A 27 -9.40 -8.86 -0.34
N GLN A 28 -9.26 -10.17 -0.56
CA GLN A 28 -9.49 -10.80 -1.87
C GLN A 28 -10.94 -10.64 -2.35
N LEU A 29 -11.92 -10.81 -1.45
CA LEU A 29 -13.34 -10.60 -1.77
C LEU A 29 -13.65 -9.13 -2.09
N LEU A 30 -13.09 -8.19 -1.32
CA LEU A 30 -13.20 -6.75 -1.58
C LEU A 30 -12.59 -6.38 -2.93
N ALA A 31 -11.44 -6.96 -3.27
CA ALA A 31 -10.74 -6.70 -4.52
C ALA A 31 -11.49 -7.20 -5.76
N THR A 32 -12.14 -8.35 -5.65
CA THR A 32 -12.93 -8.96 -6.73
C THR A 32 -14.32 -8.34 -6.91
N GLY A 33 -14.78 -7.54 -5.95
CA GLY A 33 -16.09 -6.88 -6.02
C GLY A 33 -17.25 -7.84 -5.80
N THR A 34 -16.99 -8.96 -5.14
CA THR A 34 -17.98 -10.00 -4.84
C THR A 34 -18.85 -9.67 -3.64
N ILE A 35 -18.46 -8.67 -2.84
CA ILE A 35 -19.21 -8.17 -1.69
C ILE A 35 -20.07 -6.98 -2.12
N ASP A 36 -21.34 -6.97 -1.70
CA ASP A 36 -22.22 -5.82 -1.86
C ASP A 36 -21.59 -4.55 -1.27
N PRO A 37 -21.59 -3.40 -1.98
CA PRO A 37 -20.94 -2.18 -1.52
C PRO A 37 -21.39 -1.68 -0.14
N ALA A 38 -22.66 -1.89 0.24
CA ALA A 38 -23.17 -1.51 1.55
C ALA A 38 -22.56 -2.41 2.65
N VAL A 39 -22.46 -3.72 2.39
CA VAL A 39 -21.81 -4.67 3.31
C VAL A 39 -20.31 -4.38 3.42
N ALA A 40 -19.63 -4.12 2.30
CA ALA A 40 -18.22 -3.72 2.29
C ALA A 40 -17.98 -2.44 3.10
N GLY A 41 -18.83 -1.42 2.93
CA GLY A 41 -18.78 -0.19 3.70
C GLY A 41 -19.01 -0.42 5.20
N ALA A 42 -19.96 -1.27 5.57
CA ALA A 42 -20.23 -1.64 6.95
C ALA A 42 -19.06 -2.40 7.59
N ILE A 43 -18.42 -3.31 6.86
CA ILE A 43 -17.24 -4.07 7.31
C ILE A 43 -16.08 -3.10 7.58
N LEU A 44 -15.74 -2.23 6.63
CA LEU A 44 -14.64 -1.28 6.80
C LEU A 44 -14.88 -0.30 7.95
N THR A 45 -16.13 0.14 8.12
CA THR A 45 -16.53 1.01 9.23
C THR A 45 -16.43 0.27 10.56
N SER A 46 -16.92 -0.96 10.64
CA SER A 46 -16.86 -1.78 11.86
C SER A 46 -15.43 -2.13 12.24
N LEU A 47 -14.59 -2.49 11.27
CA LEU A 47 -13.15 -2.71 11.46
C LEU A 47 -12.48 -1.46 12.04
N ARG A 48 -12.80 -0.27 11.50
CA ARG A 48 -12.26 0.99 12.00
C ARG A 48 -12.73 1.33 13.41
N ILE A 49 -14.00 1.08 13.72
CA ILE A 49 -14.57 1.33 15.07
C ILE A 49 -13.96 0.39 16.10
N LYS A 50 -13.82 -0.89 15.76
CA LYS A 50 -13.12 -1.88 16.60
C LYS A 50 -11.67 -1.50 16.84
N GLY A 51 -11.00 -0.99 15.80
CA GLY A 51 -9.56 -0.83 15.73
C GLY A 51 -8.94 -2.05 15.05
N GLU A 52 -8.08 -1.79 14.07
CA GLU A 52 -7.40 -2.81 13.29
C GLU A 52 -6.34 -3.55 14.14
N SER A 53 -6.36 -4.89 14.15
CA SER A 53 -5.31 -5.69 14.81
C SER A 53 -4.10 -5.88 13.89
N ALA A 54 -2.93 -6.20 14.46
CA ALA A 54 -1.72 -6.43 13.68
C ALA A 54 -1.84 -7.64 12.73
N GLU A 55 -2.61 -8.67 13.12
CA GLU A 55 -2.89 -9.82 12.27
C GLU A 55 -3.79 -9.43 11.10
N GLU A 56 -4.81 -8.61 11.34
CA GLU A 56 -5.72 -8.13 10.30
C GLU A 56 -4.97 -7.27 9.28
N VAL A 57 -4.19 -6.28 9.74
CA VAL A 57 -3.39 -5.42 8.87
C VAL A 57 -2.42 -6.26 8.01
N ARG A 58 -1.81 -7.29 8.60
CA ARG A 58 -0.92 -8.21 7.87
C ARG A 58 -1.66 -9.01 6.81
N GLY A 59 -2.85 -9.55 7.13
CA GLY A 59 -3.69 -10.27 6.18
C GLY A 59 -4.07 -9.42 4.98
N PHE A 60 -4.54 -8.19 5.24
CA PHE A 60 -4.82 -7.21 4.18
C PHE A 60 -3.58 -6.89 3.33
N ALA A 61 -2.42 -6.63 3.96
CA ALA A 61 -1.19 -6.29 3.25
C ALA A 61 -0.70 -7.44 2.36
N ASN A 62 -0.72 -8.67 2.87
CA ASN A 62 -0.32 -9.86 2.12
C ASN A 62 -1.24 -10.10 0.92
N ALA A 63 -2.56 -10.00 1.09
CA ALA A 63 -3.51 -10.11 -0.01
C ALA A 63 -3.31 -9.02 -1.07
N MET A 64 -3.03 -7.78 -0.64
CA MET A 64 -2.75 -6.67 -1.56
C MET A 64 -1.47 -6.88 -2.36
N ARG A 65 -0.43 -7.49 -1.79
CA ARG A 65 0.80 -7.87 -2.51
C ARG A 65 0.56 -9.00 -3.50
N GLU A 66 -0.20 -10.03 -3.11
CA GLU A 66 -0.57 -11.13 -4.02
C GLU A 66 -1.38 -10.63 -5.23
N LEU A 67 -2.24 -9.64 -5.01
CA LEU A 67 -3.04 -9.01 -6.06
C LEU A 67 -2.26 -7.99 -6.90
N ALA A 68 -1.08 -7.58 -6.46
CA ALA A 68 -0.24 -6.62 -7.17
C ALA A 68 0.47 -7.28 -8.35
N THR A 69 0.99 -6.46 -9.25
CA THR A 69 1.84 -6.95 -10.32
C THR A 69 3.18 -7.37 -9.74
N THR A 70 3.51 -8.64 -9.87
CA THR A 70 4.78 -9.21 -9.39
C THR A 70 5.98 -8.50 -10.01
N ILE A 71 6.95 -8.15 -9.17
CA ILE A 71 8.23 -7.59 -9.57
C ILE A 71 9.30 -8.61 -9.20
N ASP A 72 10.03 -9.09 -10.20
CA ASP A 72 11.12 -10.04 -10.00
C ASP A 72 12.44 -9.27 -9.81
N LEU A 73 12.92 -9.20 -8.58
CA LEU A 73 14.24 -8.67 -8.22
C LEU A 73 15.22 -9.83 -8.07
N GLU A 74 16.53 -9.55 -8.12
CA GLU A 74 17.52 -10.61 -7.84
C GLU A 74 17.41 -11.08 -6.38
N GLU A 75 17.52 -12.40 -6.13
CA GLU A 75 17.36 -12.98 -4.79
C GLU A 75 18.37 -12.44 -3.76
N ASP A 76 19.55 -12.00 -4.20
CA ASP A 76 20.62 -11.44 -3.37
C ASP A 76 20.50 -9.92 -3.17
N ASP A 77 19.51 -9.27 -3.78
CA ASP A 77 19.31 -7.83 -3.64
C ASP A 77 18.83 -7.45 -2.24
N THR A 78 19.74 -6.83 -1.49
CA THR A 78 19.39 -6.15 -0.24
C THR A 78 18.77 -4.79 -0.55
N THR A 79 17.44 -4.75 -0.56
CA THR A 79 16.65 -3.55 -0.88
C THR A 79 15.98 -2.92 0.35
N ILE A 80 15.76 -1.61 0.27
CA ILE A 80 15.04 -0.83 1.27
C ILE A 80 13.92 0.02 0.65
N ASP A 81 12.79 0.13 1.35
CA ASP A 81 11.78 1.18 1.10
C ASP A 81 11.81 2.24 2.21
N ILE A 82 11.63 3.49 1.82
CA ILE A 82 11.56 4.64 2.72
C ILE A 82 10.25 5.37 2.43
N VAL A 83 9.23 5.09 3.24
CA VAL A 83 7.83 5.39 2.91
C VAL A 83 7.06 5.73 4.19
N GLY A 84 5.91 6.39 4.05
CA GLY A 84 5.04 6.67 5.18
C GLY A 84 3.58 6.58 4.78
N THR A 85 2.71 6.44 5.78
CA THR A 85 1.26 6.38 5.60
C THR A 85 0.70 7.68 5.00
N GLY A 86 1.38 8.81 5.22
CA GLY A 86 0.97 10.14 4.78
C GLY A 86 -0.27 10.64 5.54
N GLY A 87 -0.73 11.86 5.26
CA GLY A 87 -1.95 12.40 5.90
C GLY A 87 -1.77 12.83 7.37
N ASP A 88 -0.53 13.12 7.77
CA ASP A 88 -0.17 13.74 9.06
C ASP A 88 -0.57 15.23 9.15
N GLY A 89 -0.93 15.85 8.02
CA GLY A 89 -1.33 17.26 7.94
C GLY A 89 -0.17 18.25 8.10
N SER A 90 1.08 17.79 8.14
CA SER A 90 2.24 18.64 8.44
C SER A 90 2.61 19.60 7.30
N ASN A 91 2.18 19.30 6.06
CA ASN A 91 2.64 19.98 4.84
C ASN A 91 4.17 20.07 4.75
N SER A 92 4.87 19.09 5.33
CA SER A 92 6.31 18.99 5.30
C SER A 92 6.83 18.77 3.87
N PHE A 93 8.14 18.97 3.69
CA PHE A 93 8.82 18.56 2.48
C PHE A 93 8.67 17.05 2.25
N ASN A 94 8.91 16.59 1.02
CA ASN A 94 8.96 15.17 0.67
C ASN A 94 10.20 14.47 1.27
N LEU A 95 10.31 14.48 2.61
CA LEU A 95 11.46 13.99 3.37
C LEU A 95 11.79 12.55 3.02
N SER A 96 10.78 11.67 2.95
CA SER A 96 11.00 10.26 2.59
C SER A 96 11.57 10.09 1.17
N THR A 97 11.26 10.99 0.25
CA THR A 97 11.80 10.96 -1.12
C THR A 97 13.24 11.48 -1.14
N GLY A 98 13.52 12.58 -0.44
CA GLY A 98 14.89 13.08 -0.30
C GLY A 98 15.82 12.07 0.38
N THR A 99 15.36 11.46 1.47
CA THR A 99 16.10 10.40 2.17
C THR A 99 16.32 9.18 1.26
N ALA A 100 15.31 8.76 0.50
CA ALA A 100 15.45 7.64 -0.45
C ALA A 100 16.53 7.90 -1.52
N LEU A 101 16.57 9.12 -2.07
CA LEU A 101 17.61 9.51 -3.04
C LEU A 101 19.00 9.57 -2.39
N LEU A 102 19.10 10.10 -1.17
CA LEU A 102 20.36 10.12 -0.43
C LEU A 102 20.86 8.70 -0.12
N THR A 103 19.98 7.81 0.33
CA THR A 103 20.31 6.40 0.58
C THR A 103 20.77 5.67 -0.69
N ALA A 104 20.15 5.93 -1.84
CA ALA A 104 20.63 5.39 -3.10
C ALA A 104 22.03 5.92 -3.47
N ALA A 105 22.29 7.20 -3.21
CA ALA A 105 23.60 7.81 -3.45
C ALA A 105 24.73 7.23 -2.56
N THR A 106 24.40 6.59 -1.43
CA THR A 106 25.39 5.86 -0.62
C THR A 106 25.65 4.43 -1.12
N GLY A 107 25.04 4.01 -2.22
CA GLY A 107 25.22 2.69 -2.83
C GLY A 107 24.22 1.62 -2.36
N ALA A 108 23.23 1.97 -1.53
CA ALA A 108 22.15 1.05 -1.18
C ALA A 108 21.11 0.97 -2.31
N LYS A 109 20.46 -0.19 -2.47
CA LYS A 109 19.38 -0.37 -3.45
C LYS A 109 18.04 0.06 -2.85
N VAL A 110 17.43 1.09 -3.43
CA VAL A 110 16.19 1.68 -2.92
C VAL A 110 15.05 1.40 -3.89
N VAL A 111 14.02 0.73 -3.38
CA VAL A 111 12.80 0.41 -4.13
C VAL A 111 11.65 1.13 -3.47
N LYS A 112 11.46 2.39 -3.89
CA LYS A 112 10.54 3.30 -3.20
C LYS A 112 9.11 3.09 -3.69
N HIS A 113 8.19 2.72 -2.81
CA HIS A 113 6.76 2.79 -3.08
C HIS A 113 6.22 4.16 -2.72
N GLY A 114 5.44 4.77 -3.60
CA GLY A 114 4.90 6.10 -3.33
C GLY A 114 3.86 6.54 -4.33
N ASN A 115 3.04 7.50 -3.91
CA ASN A 115 1.96 8.01 -4.73
C ASN A 115 2.11 9.54 -4.96
N ARG A 116 1.23 10.08 -5.81
CA ARG A 116 0.96 11.51 -5.91
C ARG A 116 0.26 11.99 -4.65
N SER A 117 0.33 13.29 -4.40
CA SER A 117 -0.42 13.84 -3.28
C SER A 117 -1.92 13.75 -3.50
N VAL A 118 -2.64 13.45 -2.43
CA VAL A 118 -4.11 13.52 -2.38
C VAL A 118 -4.59 14.67 -1.50
N SER A 119 -3.71 15.24 -0.66
CA SER A 119 -4.06 16.25 0.35
C SER A 119 -2.97 17.31 0.64
N SER A 120 -1.70 17.05 0.30
CA SER A 120 -0.59 18.01 0.41
C SER A 120 -0.33 18.76 -0.91
N LYS A 121 0.56 19.75 -0.89
CA LYS A 121 0.95 20.51 -2.09
C LYS A 121 1.69 19.68 -3.16
N SER A 122 2.39 18.61 -2.76
CA SER A 122 3.16 17.74 -3.67
C SER A 122 3.43 16.40 -3.00
N GLY A 123 3.28 15.31 -3.75
CA GLY A 123 3.62 13.96 -3.31
C GLY A 123 4.99 13.52 -3.81
N SER A 124 5.34 12.27 -3.50
CA SER A 124 6.63 11.69 -3.89
C SER A 124 6.81 11.62 -5.41
N ALA A 125 5.79 11.18 -6.14
CA ALA A 125 5.83 11.13 -7.60
C ALA A 125 5.94 12.53 -8.22
N ASP A 126 5.22 13.52 -7.68
CA ASP A 126 5.22 14.89 -8.18
C ASP A 126 6.61 15.53 -8.06
N LEU A 127 7.32 15.27 -6.96
CA LEU A 127 8.70 15.72 -6.78
C LEU A 127 9.66 15.06 -7.79
N LEU A 128 9.58 13.73 -7.94
CA LEU A 128 10.49 13.00 -8.83
C LEU A 128 10.33 13.44 -10.29
N GLU A 129 9.09 13.67 -10.73
CA GLU A 129 8.81 14.22 -12.06
C GLU A 129 9.35 15.64 -12.24
N ALA A 130 9.20 16.50 -11.23
CA ALA A 130 9.79 17.85 -11.26
C ALA A 130 11.33 17.83 -11.34
N LEU A 131 11.97 16.76 -10.87
CA LEU A 131 13.41 16.51 -11.00
C LEU A 131 13.80 15.81 -12.31
N ASN A 132 12.84 15.57 -13.21
CA ASN A 132 13.02 14.80 -14.46
C ASN A 132 13.54 13.37 -14.24
N ILE A 133 13.23 12.76 -13.09
CA ILE A 133 13.55 11.35 -12.83
C ILE A 133 12.47 10.51 -13.50
N LYS A 134 12.87 9.65 -14.44
CA LYS A 134 11.96 8.72 -15.11
C LYS A 134 11.44 7.70 -14.10
N LEU A 135 10.12 7.61 -13.95
CA LEU A 135 9.46 6.60 -13.13
C LEU A 135 9.38 5.28 -13.90
N ALA A 136 9.44 4.14 -13.21
CA ALA A 136 9.23 2.85 -13.84
C ALA A 136 7.80 2.76 -14.35
N ASP A 137 7.65 2.45 -15.64
CA ASP A 137 6.38 2.41 -16.36
C ASP A 137 5.86 0.97 -16.57
N ASN A 138 6.71 -0.03 -16.34
CA ASN A 138 6.37 -1.45 -16.42
C ASN A 138 7.24 -2.31 -15.46
N PRO A 139 6.77 -3.50 -15.04
CA PRO A 139 7.52 -4.42 -14.18
C PRO A 139 8.89 -4.83 -14.70
N GLU A 140 9.01 -5.07 -16.00
CA GLU A 140 10.21 -5.55 -16.65
C GLU A 140 11.35 -4.52 -16.56
N SER A 141 11.02 -3.23 -16.54
CA SER A 141 11.97 -2.13 -16.41
C SER A 141 12.51 -1.96 -14.99
N VAL A 142 11.78 -2.43 -13.97
CA VAL A 142 12.10 -2.15 -12.56
C VAL A 142 13.49 -2.69 -12.19
N LYS A 143 13.75 -3.94 -12.57
CA LYS A 143 15.00 -4.64 -12.28
C LYS A 143 16.21 -3.92 -12.90
N GLU A 144 16.11 -3.55 -14.18
CA GLU A 144 17.21 -2.90 -14.88
C GLU A 144 17.47 -1.47 -14.38
N VAL A 145 16.40 -0.70 -14.11
CA VAL A 145 16.53 0.65 -13.52
C VAL A 145 17.17 0.59 -12.14
N LEU A 146 16.75 -0.36 -11.29
CA LEU A 146 17.35 -0.54 -9.97
C LEU A 146 18.83 -0.91 -10.07
N ARG A 147 19.19 -1.81 -11.00
CA ARG A 147 20.57 -2.24 -11.22
C ARG A 147 21.48 -1.10 -11.69
N GLN A 148 20.99 -0.25 -12.58
CA GLN A 148 21.77 0.87 -13.15
C GLN A 148 21.87 2.06 -12.19
N CYS A 149 20.77 2.41 -11.53
CA CYS A 149 20.65 3.67 -10.81
C CYS A 149 20.73 3.52 -9.27
N GLY A 150 20.59 2.30 -8.74
CA GLY A 150 20.44 2.06 -7.30
C GLY A 150 19.11 2.56 -6.71
N PHE A 151 18.26 3.19 -7.53
CA PHE A 151 16.97 3.73 -7.13
C PHE A 151 15.92 3.42 -8.20
N VAL A 152 14.77 2.91 -7.77
CA VAL A 152 13.58 2.80 -8.61
C VAL A 152 12.35 3.23 -7.82
N PHE A 153 11.42 3.89 -8.51
CA PHE A 153 10.16 4.33 -7.94
C PHE A 153 9.00 3.51 -8.49
N LEU A 154 8.20 2.95 -7.58
CA LEU A 154 7.04 2.12 -7.89
C LEU A 154 5.77 2.93 -7.65
N PHE A 155 5.06 3.23 -8.74
CA PHE A 155 3.84 4.02 -8.69
C PHE A 155 2.60 3.09 -8.59
N PRO A 156 1.78 3.16 -7.53
CA PRO A 156 0.72 2.17 -7.26
C PRO A 156 -0.31 2.02 -8.38
N SER A 157 -0.57 3.06 -9.20
CA SER A 157 -1.50 2.93 -10.33
C SER A 157 -1.00 2.00 -11.44
N ILE A 158 0.32 1.78 -11.51
CA ILE A 158 0.97 0.90 -12.48
C ILE A 158 1.07 -0.52 -11.93
N PHE A 159 1.42 -0.65 -10.64
CA PHE A 159 1.75 -1.93 -10.02
C PHE A 159 0.62 -2.54 -9.16
N SER A 160 -0.50 -1.86 -8.96
CA SER A 160 -1.70 -2.40 -8.28
C SER A 160 -3.03 -2.12 -9.03
N PRO A 161 -3.10 -2.24 -10.38
CA PRO A 161 -4.22 -1.69 -11.15
C PRO A 161 -5.55 -2.45 -11.00
N ARG A 162 -5.53 -3.75 -10.66
CA ARG A 162 -6.67 -4.65 -10.89
C ARG A 162 -7.86 -4.48 -9.94
N TYR A 163 -7.65 -3.97 -8.72
CA TYR A 163 -8.71 -3.90 -7.70
C TYR A 163 -9.05 -2.49 -7.22
N LYS A 164 -8.26 -1.48 -7.61
CA LYS A 164 -8.41 -0.12 -7.09
C LYS A 164 -9.75 0.52 -7.47
N SER A 165 -10.22 0.30 -8.70
CA SER A 165 -11.54 0.76 -9.16
C SER A 165 -12.68 0.14 -8.35
N THR A 166 -12.58 -1.16 -8.04
CA THR A 166 -13.53 -1.88 -7.20
C THR A 166 -13.57 -1.29 -5.79
N LEU A 167 -12.41 -1.11 -5.16
CA LEU A 167 -12.34 -0.53 -3.81
C LEU A 167 -12.95 0.89 -3.75
N HIS A 168 -12.79 1.68 -4.83
CA HIS A 168 -13.36 3.03 -4.88
C HIS A 168 -14.88 3.05 -4.78
N LEU A 169 -15.58 1.97 -5.13
CA LEU A 169 -17.05 1.90 -5.05
C LEU A 169 -17.57 2.07 -3.62
N PHE A 170 -16.79 1.68 -2.61
CA PHE A 170 -17.18 1.76 -1.21
C PHE A 170 -16.23 2.61 -0.35
N VAL A 171 -14.93 2.71 -0.67
CA VAL A 171 -14.01 3.57 0.09
C VAL A 171 -14.27 5.06 -0.17
N LYS A 172 -14.56 5.45 -1.42
CA LYS A 172 -14.77 6.86 -1.77
C LYS A 172 -16.04 7.45 -1.13
N PRO A 173 -17.21 6.78 -1.16
CA PRO A 173 -18.41 7.29 -0.50
C PRO A 173 -18.33 7.34 1.02
N LEU A 174 -17.54 6.45 1.65
CA LEU A 174 -17.34 6.47 3.10
C LEU A 174 -16.74 7.80 3.58
N GLY A 175 -15.82 8.40 2.82
CA GLY A 175 -15.24 9.71 3.14
C GLY A 175 -14.45 9.78 4.45
N ILE A 176 -14.16 8.64 5.08
CA ILE A 176 -13.44 8.51 6.34
C ILE A 176 -12.17 7.67 6.18
N ARG A 177 -11.27 7.74 7.16
CA ARG A 177 -10.09 6.86 7.20
C ARG A 177 -10.51 5.42 7.48
N THR A 178 -9.88 4.48 6.81
CA THR A 178 -10.05 3.03 6.96
C THR A 178 -8.68 2.34 7.03
N VAL A 179 -8.66 1.01 7.15
CA VAL A 179 -7.43 0.20 7.08
C VAL A 179 -6.57 0.54 5.85
N PHE A 180 -7.16 0.95 4.72
CA PHE A 180 -6.43 1.33 3.52
C PHE A 180 -5.51 2.55 3.69
N ASN A 181 -5.75 3.40 4.70
CA ASN A 181 -4.89 4.54 5.00
C ASN A 181 -3.55 4.15 5.66
N ILE A 182 -3.45 2.95 6.23
CA ILE A 182 -2.21 2.45 6.85
C ILE A 182 -1.51 1.38 6.00
N LEU A 183 -2.19 0.82 4.99
CA LEU A 183 -1.66 -0.28 4.18
C LEU A 183 -0.63 0.15 3.12
N GLY A 184 -0.66 1.39 2.63
CA GLY A 184 0.20 1.84 1.52
C GLY A 184 1.70 1.51 1.70
N PRO A 185 2.31 1.80 2.86
CA PRO A 185 3.69 1.42 3.17
C PRO A 185 3.98 -0.08 3.23
N LEU A 186 2.95 -0.91 3.44
CA LEU A 186 3.06 -2.35 3.71
C LEU A 186 2.83 -3.21 2.46
N THR A 187 2.54 -2.57 1.32
CA THR A 187 2.12 -3.23 0.08
C THR A 187 3.06 -2.90 -1.08
N ASN A 188 4.34 -2.68 -0.79
CA ASN A 188 5.34 -2.53 -1.84
C ASN A 188 5.42 -3.86 -2.62
N PRO A 189 5.13 -3.86 -3.95
CA PRO A 189 5.04 -5.09 -4.74
C PRO A 189 6.40 -5.75 -5.02
N ALA A 190 7.51 -5.09 -4.70
CA ALA A 190 8.85 -5.65 -4.77
C ALA A 190 9.33 -6.26 -3.43
N GLU A 191 8.48 -6.24 -2.41
CA GLU A 191 8.72 -6.87 -1.09
C GLU A 191 10.13 -6.64 -0.51
N PRO A 192 10.59 -5.37 -0.38
CA PRO A 192 11.94 -5.09 0.09
C PRO A 192 12.18 -5.64 1.50
N LYS A 193 13.42 -6.06 1.76
CA LYS A 193 13.80 -6.68 3.04
C LYS A 193 13.82 -5.70 4.20
N TYR A 194 14.08 -4.43 3.93
CA TYR A 194 14.18 -3.37 4.93
C TYR A 194 13.18 -2.25 4.68
N TYR A 195 12.70 -1.63 5.76
CA TYR A 195 11.79 -0.49 5.70
C TYR A 195 12.23 0.59 6.69
N LEU A 196 12.19 1.84 6.25
CA LEU A 196 12.06 3.00 7.13
C LEU A 196 10.64 3.54 6.97
N LEU A 197 9.76 3.17 7.92
CA LEU A 197 8.32 3.43 7.84
C LEU A 197 7.92 4.60 8.75
N GLY A 198 7.30 5.63 8.17
CA GLY A 198 6.63 6.70 8.91
C GLY A 198 5.15 6.38 9.15
N GLY A 199 4.72 6.39 10.41
CA GLY A 199 3.32 6.29 10.83
C GLY A 199 2.85 7.55 11.55
N PHE A 200 1.53 7.74 11.64
CA PHE A 200 0.88 8.79 12.43
C PHE A 200 -0.04 8.17 13.47
#